data_AF-A0A914YBD6-F1
#
_entry.id   AF-A0A914YBD6-F1
#
_cell.length_a   1.000
_cell.length_b   1.000
_cell.length_c   1.000
_cell.angle_alpha   90.00
_cell.angle_beta   90.00
_cell.angle_gamma   90.00
#
_symmetry.space_group_name_H-M   'P 1'
#
loop_
_entity.id
_entity.type
_entity.pdbx_description
1 polymer ?
#
loop_
_entity_poly.entity_id
_entity_poly.type
_entity_poly.pdbx_seq_one_letter_code
_entity_poly.pdbx_strand_id
1 'polypeptide(L)'
;MGALTVEDVLSAIKNGCGLQPAIFIPEKSFNTLVKKQIKRFEAPMIHCVELVYDELLRIIQHCGKEIEGEMQRFPLLYDRIRKVVSTMLSSRKIKTIKFVIHLLDIETAFVNTKHPEFTISEDLVKVFNDDQDTDSNGSGDAFSSLLQSHRGRLLTNNEERDFRIIERLIDQYFLIVQKSIKDKVPKAIMNFLVNHIIKNLQSELTAKLYDQTNVDELLVESGNMTQRRKETAEMLQALNKANDVLSEIRDTEVW
;
A
#
# COMPACT_ATOMS: atom_id res chain seq x y z
N MET A 1 14.80 -12.53 6.19
CA MET A 1 15.81 -13.01 5.22
C MET A 1 15.58 -14.49 5.02
N GLY A 2 14.77 -14.91 4.03
CA GLY A 2 14.29 -16.30 3.99
C GLY A 2 13.69 -16.71 2.65
N ALA A 3 14.40 -16.45 1.55
CA ALA A 3 13.90 -16.85 0.23
C ALA A 3 14.96 -17.25 -0.79
N LEU A 4 16.25 -17.14 -0.48
CA LEU A 4 17.30 -17.79 -1.24
C LEU A 4 17.78 -18.97 -0.42
N THR A 5 17.58 -20.17 -0.93
CA THR A 5 18.27 -21.35 -0.43
C THR A 5 19.69 -21.38 -1.01
N VAL A 6 20.61 -22.04 -0.31
CA VAL A 6 21.98 -22.25 -0.81
C VAL A 6 21.95 -22.93 -2.18
N GLU A 7 21.00 -23.85 -2.37
CA GLU A 7 20.77 -24.55 -3.64
C GLU A 7 20.33 -23.62 -4.77
N ASP A 8 19.48 -22.62 -4.50
CA ASP A 8 19.01 -21.65 -5.51
C ASP A 8 20.18 -20.79 -6.03
N VAL A 9 21.06 -20.36 -5.13
CA VAL A 9 22.24 -19.55 -5.48
C VAL A 9 23.25 -20.38 -6.26
N LEU A 10 23.61 -21.56 -5.76
CA LEU A 10 24.57 -22.44 -6.45
C LEU A 10 24.05 -22.91 -7.81
N SER A 11 22.75 -23.21 -7.91
CA SER A 11 22.12 -23.54 -9.19
C SER A 11 22.15 -22.35 -10.16
N ALA A 12 21.94 -21.13 -9.67
CA ALA A 12 22.04 -19.92 -10.50
C ALA A 12 23.48 -19.61 -10.94
N ILE A 13 24.49 -19.85 -10.10
CA ILE A 13 25.91 -19.73 -10.48
C ILE A 13 26.20 -20.74 -11.59
N LYS A 14 25.87 -22.02 -11.37
CA LYS A 14 26.11 -23.09 -12.34
C LYS A 14 25.40 -22.84 -13.68
N ASN A 15 24.15 -22.39 -13.64
CA ASN A 15 23.38 -22.03 -14.83
C ASN A 15 23.94 -20.78 -15.54
N GLY A 16 24.57 -19.85 -14.80
CA GLY A 16 25.24 -18.69 -15.37
C GLY A 16 26.54 -19.02 -16.09
N CYS A 17 27.30 -20.00 -15.58
CA CYS A 17 28.54 -20.49 -16.19
C CYS A 17 28.30 -21.42 -17.39
N GLY A 18 27.15 -22.10 -17.41
CA GLY A 18 26.79 -23.03 -18.47
C GLY A 18 27.69 -24.28 -18.46
N LEU A 19 28.30 -24.59 -19.60
CA LEU A 19 29.13 -25.78 -19.78
C LEU A 19 30.60 -25.57 -19.37
N GLN A 20 31.03 -24.31 -19.15
CA GLN A 20 32.41 -23.99 -18.81
C GLN A 20 32.61 -23.96 -17.30
N PRO A 21 33.76 -24.46 -16.79
CA PRO A 21 34.12 -24.32 -15.39
C PRO A 21 34.35 -22.83 -15.07
N ALA A 22 33.76 -22.38 -13.97
CA ALA A 22 33.82 -21.00 -13.53
C ALA A 22 35.16 -20.68 -12.89
N ILE A 23 35.86 -19.66 -13.39
CA ILE A 23 37.04 -19.07 -12.73
C ILE A 23 36.59 -17.91 -11.82
N PHE A 24 35.49 -17.27 -12.19
CA PHE A 24 34.86 -16.18 -11.43
C PHE A 24 33.34 -16.37 -11.43
N ILE A 25 32.69 -15.76 -10.43
CA ILE A 25 31.23 -15.68 -10.35
C ILE A 25 30.67 -14.88 -11.55
N PRO A 26 29.72 -15.43 -12.33
CA PRO A 26 29.08 -14.68 -13.40
C PRO A 26 28.16 -13.57 -12.86
N GLU A 27 28.35 -12.35 -13.36
CA GLU A 27 27.49 -11.20 -13.05
C GLU A 27 26.01 -11.45 -13.42
N LYS A 28 25.77 -12.25 -14.47
CA LYS A 28 24.43 -12.64 -14.90
C LYS A 28 23.66 -13.42 -13.82
N SER A 29 24.37 -14.25 -13.03
CA SER A 29 23.76 -15.01 -11.93
C SER A 29 23.30 -14.07 -10.82
N PHE A 30 24.16 -13.12 -10.44
CA PHE A 30 23.82 -12.06 -9.47
C PHE A 30 22.61 -11.25 -9.92
N ASN A 31 22.64 -10.71 -11.15
CA ASN A 31 21.54 -9.92 -11.70
C ASN A 31 20.20 -10.68 -11.73
N THR A 32 20.23 -11.98 -12.04
CA THR A 32 19.02 -12.81 -12.07
C THR A 32 18.46 -13.02 -10.67
N LEU A 33 19.32 -13.32 -9.69
CA LEU A 33 18.92 -13.53 -8.30
C LEU A 33 18.37 -12.26 -7.65
N VAL A 34 19.03 -11.12 -7.87
CA VAL A 34 18.56 -9.81 -7.38
C VAL A 34 17.19 -9.48 -7.96
N LYS A 35 16.99 -9.65 -9.27
CA LYS A 35 15.68 -9.41 -9.91
C LYS A 35 14.59 -10.32 -9.34
N LYS A 36 14.90 -11.59 -9.06
CA LYS A 36 13.98 -12.54 -8.39
C LYS A 36 13.59 -12.03 -7.01
N GLN A 37 14.53 -11.51 -6.22
CA GLN A 37 14.24 -10.96 -4.90
C GLN A 37 13.44 -9.65 -4.94
N ILE A 38 13.76 -8.73 -5.86
CA ILE A 38 13.05 -7.46 -5.98
C ILE A 38 11.58 -7.69 -6.35
N LYS A 39 11.28 -8.64 -7.24
CA LYS A 39 9.89 -8.98 -7.62
C LYS A 39 9.00 -9.37 -6.42
N ARG A 40 9.58 -9.83 -5.31
CA ARG A 40 8.81 -10.16 -4.10
C ARG A 40 8.23 -8.92 -3.41
N PHE A 41 8.70 -7.71 -3.72
CA PHE A 41 8.10 -6.48 -3.23
C PHE A 41 6.78 -6.13 -3.89
N GLU A 42 6.41 -6.74 -5.02
CA GLU A 42 5.17 -6.43 -5.72
C GLU A 42 3.93 -6.61 -4.83
N ALA A 43 3.80 -7.77 -4.19
CA ALA A 43 2.67 -8.07 -3.30
C ALA A 43 2.56 -7.10 -2.09
N PRO A 44 3.62 -6.86 -1.28
CA PRO A 44 3.51 -5.94 -0.15
C PRO A 44 3.32 -4.49 -0.58
N MET A 45 3.86 -4.07 -1.75
CA MET A 45 3.64 -2.72 -2.27
C MET A 45 2.17 -2.52 -2.68
N ILE A 46 1.57 -3.50 -3.36
CA ILE A 46 0.14 -3.47 -3.71
C ILE A 46 -0.70 -3.43 -2.43
N HIS A 47 -0.42 -4.33 -1.47
CA HIS A 47 -1.16 -4.41 -0.21
C HIS A 47 -1.13 -3.09 0.56
N CYS A 48 0.00 -2.37 0.57
CA CYS A 48 0.09 -1.04 1.19
C CYS A 48 -0.88 -0.03 0.56
N VAL A 49 -1.06 -0.05 -0.77
CA VAL A 49 -2.05 0.80 -1.46
C VAL A 49 -3.48 0.42 -1.05
N GLU A 50 -3.76 -0.87 -0.86
CA GLU A 50 -5.08 -1.35 -0.44
C GLU A 50 -5.42 -0.91 0.98
N LEU A 51 -4.49 -1.02 1.91
CA LEU A 51 -4.69 -0.57 3.29
C LEU A 51 -5.02 0.94 3.36
N VAL A 52 -4.32 1.76 2.56
CA VAL A 52 -4.60 3.20 2.50
C VAL A 52 -5.96 3.47 1.86
N TYR A 53 -6.34 2.73 0.83
CA TYR A 53 -7.66 2.82 0.22
C TYR A 53 -8.77 2.49 1.22
N ASP A 54 -8.61 1.43 2.01
CA ASP A 54 -9.57 1.03 3.04
C ASP A 54 -9.68 2.08 4.16
N GLU A 55 -8.56 2.71 4.53
CA GLU A 55 -8.55 3.84 5.47
C GLU A 55 -9.31 5.04 4.93
N LEU A 56 -9.09 5.41 3.67
CA LEU A 56 -9.83 6.51 3.02
C LEU A 56 -11.33 6.24 2.97
N LEU A 57 -11.74 5.00 2.71
CA LEU A 57 -13.14 4.60 2.79
C LEU A 57 -13.70 4.71 4.21
N ARG A 58 -12.92 4.32 5.23
CA ARG A 58 -13.31 4.47 6.64
C ARG A 58 -13.50 5.94 7.03
N ILE A 59 -12.64 6.84 6.56
CA ILE A 59 -12.79 8.28 6.77
C ILE A 59 -14.10 8.79 6.17
N ILE A 60 -14.45 8.38 4.94
CA ILE A 60 -15.70 8.79 4.30
C ILE A 60 -16.93 8.32 5.10
N GLN A 61 -16.89 7.10 5.63
CA GLN A 61 -17.96 6.57 6.48
C GLN A 61 -18.06 7.35 7.80
N HIS A 62 -16.94 7.77 8.38
CA HIS A 62 -16.92 8.58 9.60
C HIS A 62 -17.51 9.97 9.36
N CYS A 63 -17.10 10.66 8.29
CA CYS A 63 -17.70 11.93 7.89
C CYS A 63 -19.20 11.77 7.61
N GLY A 64 -19.62 10.65 7.03
CA GLY A 64 -21.04 10.35 6.83
C GLY A 64 -21.86 10.29 8.13
N LYS A 65 -21.27 9.82 9.24
CA LYS A 65 -21.91 9.78 10.56
C LYS A 65 -22.06 11.17 11.20
N GLU A 66 -21.06 12.04 11.04
CA GLU A 66 -21.12 13.41 11.55
C GLU A 66 -22.20 14.23 10.83
N ILE A 67 -22.32 14.03 9.51
CA ILE A 67 -23.31 14.72 8.67
C ILE A 67 -24.66 13.98 8.69
N GLU A 68 -24.77 12.84 9.38
CA GLU A 68 -25.94 11.97 9.38
C GLU A 68 -27.21 12.69 9.87
N GLY A 69 -27.09 13.67 10.77
CA GLY A 69 -28.22 14.49 11.24
C GLY A 69 -28.90 15.29 10.13
N GLU A 70 -28.13 15.84 9.18
CA GLU A 70 -28.67 16.60 8.04
C GLU A 70 -28.94 15.69 6.82
N MET A 71 -28.09 14.68 6.62
CA MET A 71 -28.19 13.75 5.49
C MET A 71 -29.29 12.69 5.67
N GLN A 72 -29.74 12.36 6.89
CA GLN A 72 -30.92 11.52 7.12
C GLN A 72 -32.20 12.12 6.53
N ARG A 73 -32.22 13.45 6.32
CA ARG A 73 -33.31 14.11 5.61
C ARG A 73 -33.32 13.70 4.13
N PHE A 74 -32.17 13.58 3.48
CA PHE A 74 -32.05 13.28 2.04
C PHE A 74 -31.22 12.00 1.79
N PRO A 75 -31.79 10.81 2.01
CA PRO A 75 -31.07 9.55 1.92
C PRO A 75 -30.53 9.26 0.50
N LEU A 76 -31.28 9.62 -0.54
CA LEU A 76 -30.88 9.43 -1.94
C LEU A 76 -29.66 10.27 -2.31
N LEU A 77 -29.59 11.50 -1.82
CA LEU A 77 -28.43 12.38 -2.01
C LEU A 77 -27.18 11.77 -1.34
N TYR A 78 -27.32 11.27 -0.11
CA TYR A 78 -26.21 10.66 0.61
C TYR A 78 -25.67 9.41 -0.10
N ASP A 79 -26.55 8.51 -0.53
CA ASP A 79 -26.16 7.32 -1.30
C ASP A 79 -25.47 7.70 -2.61
N ARG A 80 -25.96 8.76 -3.28
CA ARG A 80 -25.34 9.28 -4.50
C ARG A 80 -23.95 9.84 -4.25
N ILE A 81 -23.77 10.67 -3.22
CA ILE A 81 -22.46 11.20 -2.80
C ILE A 81 -21.50 10.04 -2.54
N ARG A 82 -21.89 9.10 -1.68
CA ARG A 82 -21.08 7.93 -1.34
C ARG A 82 -20.67 7.13 -2.58
N LYS A 83 -21.60 6.92 -3.52
CA LYS A 83 -21.32 6.21 -4.77
C LYS A 83 -20.33 6.96 -5.65
N VAL A 84 -20.46 8.29 -5.78
CA VAL A 84 -19.51 9.10 -6.56
C VAL A 84 -18.12 9.04 -5.96
N VAL A 85 -17.98 9.27 -4.66
CA VAL A 85 -16.67 9.24 -3.98
C VAL A 85 -16.04 7.84 -4.05
N SER A 86 -16.83 6.78 -3.84
CA SER A 86 -16.34 5.39 -3.97
C SER A 86 -15.87 5.07 -5.39
N THR A 87 -16.58 5.57 -6.41
CA THR A 87 -16.19 5.39 -7.82
C THR A 87 -14.89 6.12 -8.13
N MET A 88 -14.74 7.35 -7.64
CA MET A 88 -13.54 8.17 -7.80
C MET A 88 -12.32 7.49 -7.15
N LEU A 89 -12.47 7.06 -5.89
CA LEU A 89 -11.46 6.32 -5.14
C LEU A 89 -11.01 5.06 -5.88
N SER A 90 -11.95 4.25 -6.37
CA SER A 90 -11.65 3.01 -7.09
C SER A 90 -10.91 3.26 -8.42
N SER A 91 -11.31 4.28 -9.18
CA SER A 91 -10.61 4.69 -10.40
C SER A 91 -9.17 5.12 -10.13
N ARG A 92 -8.94 5.81 -9.00
CA ARG A 92 -7.59 6.25 -8.60
C ARG A 92 -6.74 5.13 -8.02
N LYS A 93 -7.31 4.20 -7.24
CA LYS A 93 -6.62 3.00 -6.73
C LYS A 93 -5.90 2.26 -7.86
N ILE A 94 -6.59 1.99 -8.97
CA ILE A 94 -6.04 1.25 -10.12
C ILE A 94 -4.83 1.98 -10.73
N LYS A 95 -4.92 3.31 -10.87
CA LYS A 95 -3.84 4.14 -11.42
C LYS A 95 -2.62 4.15 -10.49
N THR A 96 -2.83 4.23 -9.18
CA THR A 96 -1.76 4.17 -8.17
C THR A 96 -1.06 2.82 -8.17
N ILE A 97 -1.82 1.71 -8.18
CA ILE A 97 -1.25 0.36 -8.25
C ILE A 97 -0.38 0.21 -9.49
N LYS A 98 -0.86 0.64 -10.66
CA LYS A 98 -0.09 0.58 -11.91
C LYS A 98 1.24 1.35 -11.80
N PHE A 99 1.20 2.55 -11.22
CA PHE A 99 2.42 3.35 -11.03
C PHE A 99 3.41 2.69 -10.06
N VAL A 100 2.90 2.09 -8.99
CA VAL A 100 3.72 1.36 -8.00
C VAL A 100 4.38 0.13 -8.64
N ILE A 101 3.69 -0.58 -9.52
CA ILE A 101 4.28 -1.69 -10.31
C ILE A 101 5.37 -1.15 -11.25
N HIS A 102 5.10 -0.05 -11.97
CA HIS A 102 6.11 0.56 -12.83
C HIS A 102 7.37 0.99 -12.05
N LEU A 103 7.20 1.43 -10.80
CA LEU A 103 8.34 1.74 -9.94
C LEU A 103 9.22 0.51 -9.69
N LEU A 104 8.60 -0.66 -9.51
CA LEU A 104 9.31 -1.92 -9.36
C LEU A 104 9.98 -2.36 -10.67
N ASP A 105 9.30 -2.17 -11.81
CA ASP A 105 9.84 -2.47 -13.14
C ASP A 105 11.11 -1.64 -13.42
N ILE A 106 11.16 -0.38 -13.00
CA ILE A 106 12.34 0.49 -13.11
C ILE A 106 13.51 -0.08 -12.28
N GLU A 107 13.26 -0.50 -11.04
CA GLU A 107 14.30 -1.07 -10.16
C GLU A 107 14.78 -2.46 -10.63
N THR A 108 13.94 -3.21 -11.37
CA THR A 108 14.33 -4.52 -11.96
C THR A 108 14.98 -4.40 -13.34
N ALA A 109 14.79 -3.28 -14.05
CA ALA A 109 15.37 -3.06 -15.38
C ALA A 109 16.90 -3.00 -15.31
N PHE A 110 17.45 -2.25 -14.36
CA PHE A 110 18.89 -2.02 -14.21
C PHE A 110 19.35 -2.18 -12.77
N VAL A 111 20.39 -2.98 -12.57
CA VAL A 111 21.04 -3.18 -11.26
C VAL A 111 22.26 -2.28 -11.18
N ASN A 112 22.25 -1.29 -10.30
CA ASN A 112 23.33 -0.32 -10.19
C ASN A 112 24.42 -0.77 -9.18
N THR A 113 25.44 -1.45 -9.68
CA THR A 113 26.60 -1.90 -8.88
C THR A 113 27.58 -0.77 -8.50
N LYS A 114 27.38 0.46 -8.99
CA LYS A 114 28.19 1.64 -8.64
C LYS A 114 27.52 2.53 -7.59
N HIS A 115 26.46 2.04 -6.95
CA HIS A 115 25.71 2.82 -5.98
C HIS A 115 26.60 3.18 -4.75
N PRO A 116 26.56 4.42 -4.22
CA PRO A 116 27.42 4.82 -3.10
C PRO A 116 27.23 3.99 -1.82
N GLU A 117 26.01 3.52 -1.56
CA GLU A 117 25.72 2.61 -0.43
C GLU A 117 26.02 1.12 -0.76
N PHE A 118 26.39 0.82 -2.01
CA PHE A 118 26.82 -0.51 -2.45
C PHE A 118 28.34 -0.60 -2.39
N THR A 119 28.88 -0.51 -1.18
CA THR A 119 30.30 -0.72 -0.90
C THR A 119 30.58 -2.19 -0.63
N ILE A 120 31.66 -2.73 -1.18
CA ILE A 120 32.16 -4.04 -0.77
C ILE A 120 32.58 -3.89 0.70
N SER A 121 31.73 -4.34 1.63
CA SER A 121 31.97 -4.20 3.07
C SER A 121 33.32 -4.80 3.47
N GLU A 122 33.98 -4.22 4.47
CA GLU A 122 35.20 -4.79 5.10
C GLU A 122 35.01 -6.27 5.50
N ASP A 123 33.77 -6.69 5.76
CA ASP A 123 33.45 -8.08 6.06
C ASP A 123 33.60 -9.03 4.85
N LEU A 124 33.43 -8.56 3.60
CA LEU A 124 33.78 -9.34 2.40
C LEU A 124 35.30 -9.47 2.27
N VAL A 125 36.06 -8.43 2.63
CA VAL A 125 37.53 -8.48 2.69
C VAL A 125 38.00 -9.51 3.74
N LYS A 126 37.30 -9.65 4.86
CA LYS A 126 37.56 -10.72 5.85
C LYS A 126 37.32 -12.12 5.28
N VAL A 127 36.27 -12.31 4.46
CA VAL A 127 36.02 -13.60 3.77
C VAL A 127 37.13 -13.94 2.76
N PHE A 128 37.77 -12.93 2.15
CA PHE A 128 38.97 -13.12 1.33
C PHE A 128 40.24 -13.36 2.16
N ASN A 129 40.32 -12.84 3.40
CA ASN A 129 41.50 -12.91 4.26
C ASN A 129 41.52 -14.13 5.22
N ASP A 130 40.41 -14.84 5.40
CA ASP A 130 40.33 -16.07 6.22
C ASP A 130 41.21 -17.23 5.69
N ASP A 131 41.87 -17.06 4.54
CA ASP A 131 42.86 -18.01 4.01
C ASP A 131 44.30 -17.78 4.55
N GLN A 132 44.57 -16.77 5.40
CA GLN A 132 45.93 -16.56 5.94
C GLN A 132 46.19 -17.00 7.38
N ASP A 133 45.19 -17.34 8.19
CA ASP A 133 45.41 -17.76 9.59
C ASP A 133 44.57 -18.98 9.99
N THR A 134 44.94 -20.18 9.53
CA THR A 134 44.58 -21.43 10.23
C THR A 134 45.65 -22.52 10.05
N ASP A 135 46.84 -22.27 10.60
CA ASP A 135 47.53 -23.34 11.31
C ASP A 135 47.07 -23.29 12.77
N SER A 136 46.50 -24.41 13.24
CA SER A 136 46.18 -24.78 14.64
C SER A 136 44.70 -24.69 15.10
N ASN A 137 44.15 -25.88 15.35
CA ASN A 137 43.12 -26.23 16.34
C ASN A 137 41.63 -25.90 16.10
N GLY A 138 40.98 -26.87 15.46
CA GLY A 138 39.68 -27.47 15.80
C GLY A 138 38.74 -26.71 16.73
N SER A 139 37.73 -26.06 16.14
CA SER A 139 36.41 -25.78 16.71
C SER A 139 35.52 -25.12 15.64
N GLY A 140 34.91 -25.90 14.73
CA GLY A 140 34.10 -25.26 13.68
C GLY A 140 33.35 -26.20 12.74
N ASP A 141 32.54 -27.14 13.25
CA ASP A 141 31.79 -28.06 12.38
C ASP A 141 30.32 -28.26 12.76
N ALA A 142 29.63 -27.20 13.19
CA ALA A 142 28.17 -27.20 13.35
C ALA A 142 27.41 -26.69 12.10
N PHE A 143 28.04 -25.83 11.30
CA PHE A 143 27.45 -25.24 10.10
C PHE A 143 27.64 -26.14 8.86
N SER A 144 28.86 -26.69 8.71
CA SER A 144 29.21 -27.67 7.66
C SER A 144 28.32 -28.92 7.73
N SER A 145 28.08 -29.42 8.95
CA SER A 145 27.27 -30.62 9.19
C SER A 145 25.77 -30.41 8.95
N LEU A 146 25.24 -29.18 9.08
CA LEU A 146 23.83 -28.87 8.75
C LEU A 146 23.60 -28.84 7.22
N LEU A 147 24.58 -28.36 6.46
CA LEU A 147 24.59 -28.37 4.99
C LEU A 147 24.80 -29.79 4.42
N GLN A 148 25.49 -30.66 5.16
CA GLN A 148 25.80 -32.04 4.75
C GLN A 148 24.57 -32.96 4.75
N SER A 149 23.49 -32.57 5.44
CA SER A 149 22.27 -33.38 5.59
C SER A 149 21.33 -33.36 4.37
N HIS A 150 21.59 -32.54 3.33
CA HIS A 150 20.67 -32.40 2.19
C HIS A 150 21.14 -32.86 0.80
N ARG A 151 22.41 -33.19 0.53
CA ARG A 151 22.80 -34.05 -0.63
C ARG A 151 24.29 -34.41 -0.65
N GLY A 152 24.57 -35.64 -1.08
CA GLY A 152 25.90 -36.27 -1.17
C GLY A 152 26.85 -35.76 -2.26
N ARG A 153 27.15 -34.46 -2.28
CA ARG A 153 28.34 -33.93 -2.97
C ARG A 153 28.98 -32.86 -2.10
N LEU A 154 30.22 -33.10 -1.67
CA LEU A 154 31.04 -32.09 -0.98
C LEU A 154 31.14 -30.86 -1.88
N LEU A 155 30.63 -29.72 -1.41
CA LEU A 155 30.88 -28.43 -2.02
C LEU A 155 32.39 -28.18 -1.95
N THR A 156 32.99 -27.71 -3.03
CA THR A 156 34.39 -27.28 -2.96
C THR A 156 34.49 -26.02 -2.11
N ASN A 157 35.57 -25.86 -1.32
CA ASN A 157 35.77 -24.65 -0.49
C ASN A 157 35.62 -23.34 -1.29
N ASN A 158 35.92 -23.38 -2.60
CA ASN A 158 35.71 -22.25 -3.52
C ASN A 158 34.22 -21.95 -3.76
N GLU A 159 33.37 -22.97 -3.95
CA GLU A 159 31.92 -22.80 -4.13
C GLU A 159 31.25 -22.25 -2.87
N GLU A 160 31.75 -22.61 -1.68
CA GLU A 160 31.24 -22.07 -0.41
C GLU A 160 31.64 -20.59 -0.21
N ARG A 161 32.89 -20.22 -0.54
CA ARG A 161 33.30 -18.81 -0.52
C ARG A 161 32.50 -17.98 -1.53
N ASP A 162 32.35 -18.48 -2.75
CA ASP A 162 31.59 -17.80 -3.81
C ASP A 162 30.12 -17.59 -3.42
N PHE A 163 29.50 -18.61 -2.80
CA PHE A 163 28.16 -18.50 -2.26
C PHE A 163 28.04 -17.36 -1.24
N ARG A 164 28.93 -17.32 -0.23
CA ARG A 164 28.90 -16.31 0.83
C ARG A 164 29.08 -14.89 0.29
N ILE A 165 29.92 -14.72 -0.73
CA ILE A 165 30.12 -13.42 -1.37
C ILE A 165 28.84 -12.97 -2.07
N ILE A 166 28.24 -13.83 -2.90
CA ILE A 166 27.01 -13.49 -3.63
C ILE A 166 25.85 -13.22 -2.69
N GLU A 167 25.67 -14.05 -1.67
CA GLU A 167 24.60 -13.89 -0.68
C GLU A 167 24.67 -12.49 -0.04
N ARG A 168 25.85 -12.09 0.43
CA ARG A 168 26.05 -10.76 1.02
C ARG A 168 25.81 -9.62 0.04
N LEU A 169 26.28 -9.75 -1.20
CA LEU A 169 26.05 -8.73 -2.23
C LEU A 169 24.55 -8.59 -2.55
N ILE A 170 23.81 -9.70 -2.61
CA ILE A 170 22.36 -9.68 -2.86
C ILE A 170 21.66 -9.00 -1.69
N ASP A 171 21.99 -9.35 -0.45
CA ASP A 171 21.38 -8.75 0.73
C ASP A 171 21.65 -7.24 0.81
N GLN A 172 22.88 -6.82 0.53
CA GLN A 172 23.22 -5.40 0.51
C GLN A 172 22.44 -4.65 -0.56
N TYR A 173 22.39 -5.17 -1.80
CA TYR A 173 21.61 -4.53 -2.86
C TYR A 173 20.11 -4.52 -2.54
N PHE A 174 19.60 -5.60 -1.95
CA PHE A 174 18.21 -5.70 -1.52
C PHE A 174 17.85 -4.66 -0.46
N LEU A 175 18.73 -4.37 0.50
CA LEU A 175 18.51 -3.33 1.50
C LEU A 175 18.46 -1.92 0.87
N ILE A 176 19.30 -1.65 -0.12
CA ILE A 176 19.28 -0.36 -0.85
C ILE A 176 17.94 -0.18 -1.57
N VAL A 177 17.51 -1.21 -2.32
CA VAL A 177 16.20 -1.18 -2.99
C VAL A 177 15.06 -1.07 -1.99
N GLN A 178 15.14 -1.78 -0.86
CA GLN A 178 14.14 -1.69 0.20
C GLN A 178 14.02 -0.26 0.76
N LYS A 179 15.15 0.42 0.99
CA LYS A 179 15.19 1.81 1.46
C LYS A 179 14.59 2.77 0.42
N SER A 180 14.94 2.58 -0.86
CA SER A 180 14.35 3.32 -1.99
C SER A 180 12.83 3.16 -2.06
N ILE A 181 12.33 1.92 -2.00
CA ILE A 181 10.90 1.59 -2.06
C ILE A 181 10.14 2.20 -0.86
N LYS A 182 10.71 2.10 0.35
CA LYS A 182 10.11 2.66 1.58
C LYS A 182 9.85 4.16 1.49
N ASP A 183 10.66 4.92 0.75
CA ASP A 183 10.47 6.35 0.55
C ASP A 183 9.54 6.66 -0.64
N LYS A 184 9.76 6.00 -1.77
CA LYS A 184 9.05 6.31 -3.02
C LYS A 184 7.58 5.86 -3.01
N VAL A 185 7.24 4.75 -2.35
CA VAL A 185 5.86 4.21 -2.34
C VAL A 185 4.88 5.10 -1.59
N PRO A 186 5.14 5.52 -0.33
CA PRO A 186 4.25 6.45 0.36
C PRO A 186 4.08 7.78 -0.38
N LYS A 187 5.15 8.30 -0.99
CA LYS A 187 5.09 9.52 -1.83
C LYS A 187 4.18 9.34 -3.04
N ALA A 188 4.27 8.19 -3.71
CA ALA A 188 3.39 7.86 -4.83
C ALA A 188 1.93 7.79 -4.40
N ILE A 189 1.63 7.10 -3.29
CA ILE A 189 0.27 6.99 -2.74
C ILE A 189 -0.27 8.38 -2.38
N MET A 190 0.52 9.19 -1.68
CA MET A 190 0.14 10.53 -1.27
C MET A 190 -0.20 11.40 -2.49
N ASN A 191 0.63 11.37 -3.54
CA ASN A 191 0.42 12.21 -4.72
C ASN A 191 -0.75 11.73 -5.60
N PHE A 192 -0.79 10.43 -5.95
CA PHE A 192 -1.75 9.90 -6.91
C PHE A 192 -3.13 9.60 -6.32
N LEU A 193 -3.19 9.25 -5.04
CA LEU A 193 -4.43 8.90 -4.36
C LEU A 193 -4.91 10.06 -3.49
N VAL A 194 -4.22 10.36 -2.38
CA VAL A 194 -4.71 11.27 -1.34
C VAL A 194 -4.83 12.71 -1.83
N ASN A 195 -3.73 13.31 -2.30
CA ASN A 195 -3.70 14.69 -2.77
C ASN A 195 -4.58 14.90 -3.99
N HIS A 196 -4.69 13.88 -4.86
CA HIS A 196 -5.56 13.95 -6.00
C HIS A 196 -7.03 14.03 -5.57
N ILE A 197 -7.44 13.20 -4.60
CA ILE A 197 -8.82 13.19 -4.11
C ILE A 197 -9.14 14.51 -3.42
N ILE A 198 -8.29 14.97 -2.51
CA ILE A 198 -8.50 16.24 -1.79
C ILE A 198 -8.75 17.40 -2.77
N LYS A 199 -7.99 17.47 -3.87
CA LYS A 199 -8.12 18.55 -4.86
C LYS A 199 -9.33 18.44 -5.77
N ASN A 200 -9.78 17.23 -6.09
CA ASN A 200 -10.81 17.00 -7.12
C ASN A 200 -12.16 16.54 -6.56
N LEU A 201 -12.24 16.23 -5.26
CA LEU A 201 -13.46 15.74 -4.64
C LEU A 201 -14.61 16.74 -4.82
N GLN A 202 -14.36 18.02 -4.54
CA GLN A 202 -15.38 19.08 -4.63
C GLN A 202 -15.86 19.29 -6.06
N SER A 203 -14.94 19.35 -7.03
CA SER A 203 -15.28 19.55 -8.45
C SER A 203 -16.04 18.34 -9.00
N GLU A 204 -15.65 17.12 -8.65
CA GLU A 204 -16.30 15.90 -9.12
C GLU A 204 -17.68 15.69 -8.47
N LEU A 205 -17.84 16.05 -7.19
CA LEU A 205 -19.15 16.06 -6.53
C LEU A 205 -20.08 17.11 -7.16
N THR A 206 -19.60 18.34 -7.35
CA THR A 206 -20.41 19.40 -7.96
C THR A 206 -20.85 19.02 -9.37
N ALA A 207 -19.93 18.50 -10.19
CA ALA A 207 -20.23 18.10 -11.56
C ALA A 207 -21.24 16.94 -11.66
N LYS A 208 -21.30 16.04 -10.66
CA LYS A 208 -22.19 14.86 -10.70
C LYS A 208 -23.48 15.00 -9.90
N LEU A 209 -23.56 15.98 -9.00
CA LEU A 209 -24.73 16.21 -8.15
C LEU A 209 -25.55 17.41 -8.61
N TYR A 210 -24.93 18.36 -9.30
CA TYR A 210 -25.59 19.61 -9.71
C TYR A 210 -26.11 19.58 -11.16
N ASP A 211 -26.67 18.44 -11.57
CA ASP A 211 -27.41 18.33 -12.84
C ASP A 211 -28.88 18.69 -12.61
N GLN A 212 -29.35 19.77 -13.26
CA GLN A 212 -30.68 20.38 -13.07
C GLN A 212 -31.85 19.39 -13.17
N THR A 213 -31.67 18.26 -13.84
CA THR A 213 -32.72 17.24 -14.03
C THR A 213 -32.84 16.26 -12.85
N ASN A 214 -31.78 16.06 -12.07
CA ASN A 214 -31.72 15.05 -11.00
C ASN A 214 -31.86 15.64 -9.59
N VAL A 215 -31.81 16.97 -9.44
CA VAL A 215 -31.82 17.63 -8.12
C VAL A 215 -33.11 17.32 -7.36
N ASP A 216 -34.27 17.40 -8.03
CA ASP A 216 -35.57 17.16 -7.41
C ASP A 216 -35.76 15.70 -6.96
N GLU A 217 -35.19 14.74 -7.68
CA GLU A 217 -35.20 13.32 -7.31
C GLU A 217 -34.23 13.02 -6.16
N LEU A 218 -33.08 13.69 -6.11
CA LEU A 218 -32.07 13.50 -5.07
C LEU A 218 -32.46 14.14 -3.74
N LEU A 219 -33.25 15.22 -3.76
CA LEU A 219 -33.71 15.97 -2.59
C LEU A 219 -35.05 15.48 -2.03
N VAL A 220 -35.42 14.22 -2.30
CA VAL A 220 -36.60 13.62 -1.67
C VAL A 220 -36.34 13.38 -0.18
N GLU A 221 -37.23 13.91 0.65
CA GLU A 221 -37.16 13.72 2.10
C GLU A 221 -37.43 12.27 2.50
N SER A 222 -36.78 11.79 3.56
CA SER A 222 -37.10 10.49 4.15
C SER A 222 -38.50 10.47 4.77
N GLY A 223 -39.23 9.36 4.61
CA GLY A 223 -40.63 9.24 5.06
C GLY A 223 -40.83 9.54 6.55
N ASN A 224 -39.87 9.13 7.40
CA ASN A 224 -39.90 9.42 8.85
C ASN A 224 -39.79 10.93 9.13
N MET A 225 -38.96 11.65 8.38
CA MET A 225 -38.79 13.10 8.54
C MET A 225 -40.01 13.86 8.01
N THR A 226 -40.56 13.43 6.87
CA THR A 226 -41.80 13.98 6.33
C THR A 226 -42.97 13.82 7.30
N GLN A 227 -43.10 12.64 7.93
CA GLN A 227 -44.14 12.38 8.92
C GLN A 227 -43.95 13.21 10.19
N ARG A 228 -42.75 13.23 10.78
CA ARG A 228 -42.46 14.08 11.94
C ARG A 228 -42.73 15.55 11.65
N ARG A 229 -42.35 16.05 10.46
CA ARG A 229 -42.62 17.42 10.05
C ARG A 229 -44.13 17.69 9.98
N LYS A 230 -44.92 16.75 9.46
CA LYS A 230 -46.38 16.84 9.39
C LYS A 230 -47.00 16.90 10.79
N GLU A 231 -46.63 15.99 11.69
CA GLU A 231 -47.12 15.95 13.07
C GLU A 231 -46.78 17.23 13.85
N THR A 232 -45.54 17.74 13.70
CA THR A 232 -45.11 18.97 14.36
C THR A 232 -45.86 20.20 13.80
N ALA A 233 -46.11 20.23 12.49
CA ALA A 233 -46.88 21.29 11.84
C ALA A 233 -48.35 21.30 12.28
N GLU A 234 -48.98 20.13 12.39
CA GLU A 234 -50.35 19.99 12.91
C GLU A 234 -50.44 20.44 14.38
N MET A 235 -49.47 20.04 15.21
CA MET A 235 -49.39 20.48 16.60
C MET A 235 -49.21 21.99 16.72
N LEU A 236 -48.35 22.59 15.90
CA LEU A 236 -48.12 24.03 15.88
C LEU A 236 -49.38 24.78 15.46
N GLN A 237 -50.11 24.29 14.45
CA GLN A 237 -51.41 24.85 14.08
C GLN A 237 -52.44 24.78 15.22
N ALA A 238 -52.47 23.67 15.97
CA ALA A 238 -53.36 23.54 17.13
C ALA A 238 -52.99 24.54 18.25
N LEU A 239 -51.69 24.70 18.52
CA LEU A 239 -51.19 25.66 19.51
C LEU A 239 -51.46 27.12 19.10
N ASN A 240 -51.28 27.47 17.83
CA ASN A 240 -51.62 28.81 17.34
C ASN A 240 -53.12 29.10 17.49
N LYS A 241 -53.99 28.16 17.12
CA LYS A 241 -55.44 28.31 17.34
C LYS A 241 -55.79 28.49 18.81
N ALA A 242 -55.15 27.73 19.70
CA ALA A 242 -55.36 27.89 21.15
C ALA A 242 -54.89 29.27 21.65
N ASN A 243 -53.79 29.77 21.09
CA ASN A 243 -53.27 31.10 21.41
C ASN A 243 -54.20 32.22 20.89
N ASP A 244 -54.79 32.06 19.71
CA ASP A 244 -55.77 32.99 19.17
C ASP A 244 -57.02 33.06 20.05
N VAL A 245 -57.54 31.90 20.49
CA VAL A 245 -58.68 31.83 21.44
C VAL A 245 -58.35 32.50 22.77
N LEU A 246 -57.13 32.31 23.30
CA LEU A 246 -56.70 33.00 24.52
C LEU A 246 -56.61 34.51 24.32
N SER A 247 -56.18 34.98 23.14
CA SER A 247 -56.16 36.41 22.84
C SER A 247 -57.58 37.00 22.78
N GLU A 248 -58.54 36.29 22.18
CA GLU A 248 -59.94 36.71 22.14
C GLU A 248 -60.53 36.83 23.55
N ILE A 249 -60.25 35.87 24.45
CA ILE A 249 -60.71 35.91 25.84
C ILE A 249 -60.10 37.11 26.57
N ARG A 250 -58.79 37.35 26.42
CA ARG A 250 -58.12 38.50 27.04
C ARG A 250 -58.75 39.82 26.60
N ASP A 251 -59.11 39.96 25.33
CA ASP A 251 -59.71 41.18 24.82
C ASP A 251 -61.17 41.36 25.30
N THR A 252 -61.87 40.27 25.65
CA THR A 252 -63.20 40.32 26.28
C THR A 252 -63.18 40.66 27.77
N GLU A 253 -62.10 40.38 28.51
CA GLU A 253 -61.96 40.74 29.94
C GLU A 253 -61.63 42.24 30.16
N VAL A 254 -61.37 43.00 29.09
CA VAL A 254 -60.99 44.43 29.15
C VAL A 254 -62.21 45.38 29.07
N TRP A 255 -63.45 44.85 29.12
CA TRP A 255 -64.69 45.64 29.16
C TRP A 255 -65.43 45.55 30.49
#